data_AF-A0A1L7NMM4-F1
#
_entry.id   AF-A0A1L7NMM4-F1
#
_cell.length_a   1.000
_cell.length_b   1.000
_cell.length_c   1.000
_cell.angle_alpha   90.00
_cell.angle_beta   90.00
_cell.angle_gamma   90.00
#
_symmetry.space_group_name_H-M   'P 1'
#
loop_
_entity.id
_entity.type
_entity.pdbx_description
1 polymer ?
#
loop_
_entity_poly.entity_id
_entity_poly.type
_entity_poly.pdbx_seq_one_letter_code
_entity_poly.pdbx_strand_id
1 'polypeptide(L)'
;MHTQTEIEAVVFDTPSGNVRGFVTATFPIKGKSKRIAHATLLVDEPPSLYIEVPKTAPLDCLDAMAEGLKAFTAKVRELCPVSADQEA
;
A
#
# COMPACT_ATOMS: atom_id res chain seq x y z
N MET A 1 -21.78 -1.99 -7.01
CA MET A 1 -20.81 -2.86 -6.30
C MET A 1 -19.82 -1.95 -5.60
N HIS A 2 -19.52 -2.17 -4.31
CA HIS A 2 -18.47 -1.41 -3.63
C HIS A 2 -17.12 -1.86 -4.20
N THR A 3 -16.59 -1.10 -5.16
CA THR A 3 -15.28 -1.29 -5.80
C THR A 3 -14.24 -0.36 -5.16
N GLN A 4 -14.36 -0.12 -3.86
CA GLN A 4 -13.47 0.79 -3.17
C GLN A 4 -12.33 -0.01 -2.54
N THR A 5 -11.11 0.43 -2.81
CA THR A 5 -9.90 -0.08 -2.17
C THR A 5 -9.90 0.32 -0.70
N GLU A 6 -9.65 -0.64 0.18
CA GLU A 6 -9.46 -0.41 1.60
C GLU A 6 -7.95 -0.30 1.88
N ILE A 7 -7.57 0.76 2.59
CA ILE A 7 -6.18 1.02 2.98
C ILE A 7 -6.09 0.99 4.50
N GLU A 8 -5.31 0.05 5.00
CA GLU A 8 -5.02 -0.09 6.42
C GLU A 8 -3.56 0.30 6.66
N ALA A 9 -3.33 1.13 7.67
CA ALA A 9 -2.00 1.52 8.11
C ALA A 9 -1.84 1.18 9.59
N VAL A 10 -0.79 0.45 9.91
CA VAL A 10 -0.41 0.09 11.27
C VAL A 10 0.96 0.70 11.53
N VAL A 11 1.05 1.64 12.47
CA VAL A 11 2.30 2.24 12.91
C VAL A 11 2.52 1.83 14.35
N PHE A 12 3.71 1.35 14.68
CA PHE A 12 4.03 0.89 16.02
C PHE A 12 4.52 2.05 16.88
N ASP A 13 4.11 2.08 18.15
CA ASP A 13 4.62 3.03 19.13
C ASP A 13 6.13 2.88 19.33
N THR A 14 6.61 1.63 19.33
CA THR A 14 8.03 1.27 19.34
C THR A 14 8.33 0.38 18.15
N PRO A 15 9.36 0.67 17.33
CA PRO A 15 9.75 -0.19 16.22
C PRO A 15 10.06 -1.62 16.65
N SER A 16 9.66 -2.59 15.82
CA SER A 16 10.02 -3.99 15.96
C SER A 16 11.26 -4.28 15.12
N GLY A 17 12.44 -4.13 15.73
CA GLY A 17 13.71 -4.19 15.00
C GLY A 17 13.85 -3.00 14.06
N ASN A 18 14.04 -3.23 12.75
CA ASN A 18 14.08 -2.17 11.74
C ASN A 18 12.71 -1.82 11.15
N VAL A 19 11.62 -2.44 11.61
CA VAL A 19 10.27 -2.23 11.08
C VAL A 19 9.49 -1.31 12.02
N ARG A 20 9.01 -0.17 11.51
CA ARG A 20 8.17 0.78 12.28
C ARG A 20 6.68 0.68 11.98
N GLY A 21 6.30 -0.08 10.95
CA GLY A 21 4.89 -0.27 10.63
C GLY A 21 4.66 -0.87 9.25
N PHE A 22 3.39 -0.92 8.87
CA PHE A 22 2.92 -1.49 7.62
C PHE A 22 1.80 -0.64 7.03
N VAL A 23 1.73 -0.64 5.70
CA VAL A 23 0.54 -0.15 4.97
C VAL A 23 0.09 -1.27 4.04
N THR A 24 -1.19 -1.62 4.07
CA THR A 24 -1.76 -2.66 3.21
C THR A 24 -2.94 -2.09 2.45
N ALA A 25 -2.96 -2.32 1.14
CA ALA A 25 -4.12 -2.02 0.31
C ALA A 25 -4.80 -3.33 -0.11
N THR A 26 -6.10 -3.41 0.11
CA THR A 26 -6.93 -4.54 -0.32
C THR A 26 -8.05 -4.08 -1.21
N PHE A 27 -8.39 -4.88 -2.21
CA PHE A 27 -9.40 -4.59 -3.21
C PHE A 27 -10.42 -5.73 -3.29
N PRO A 28 -11.73 -5.43 -3.26
CA PRO A 28 -12.76 -6.45 -3.36
C PRO A 28 -12.88 -6.98 -4.79
N ILE A 29 -12.58 -8.27 -5.00
CA ILE A 29 -12.75 -8.97 -6.29
C ILE A 29 -13.65 -10.18 -6.08
N LYS A 30 -14.79 -10.21 -6.78
CA LYS A 30 -15.75 -11.33 -6.75
C LYS A 30 -16.15 -11.74 -5.31
N GLY A 31 -16.37 -10.74 -4.45
CA GLY A 31 -16.76 -10.95 -3.05
C GLY A 31 -15.63 -11.38 -2.10
N LYS A 32 -14.39 -11.45 -2.57
CA LYS A 32 -13.20 -11.69 -1.73
C LYS A 32 -12.34 -10.43 -1.69
N SER A 33 -11.89 -10.03 -0.50
CA SER A 33 -10.88 -8.99 -0.38
C SER A 33 -9.51 -9.56 -0.74
N LYS A 34 -8.84 -8.97 -1.73
CA LYS A 34 -7.54 -9.39 -2.23
C LYS A 34 -6.54 -8.29 -1.94
N ARG A 35 -5.40 -8.62 -1.35
CA ARG A 35 -4.31 -7.67 -1.21
C ARG A 35 -3.76 -7.31 -2.59
N ILE A 36 -3.65 -6.02 -2.87
CA ILE A 36 -3.10 -5.48 -4.12
C ILE A 36 -1.79 -4.73 -3.91
N ALA A 37 -1.52 -4.27 -2.69
CA ALA A 37 -0.24 -3.69 -2.33
C ALA A 37 0.06 -3.85 -0.84
N HIS A 38 1.35 -3.83 -0.51
CA HIS A 38 1.86 -3.83 0.84
C HIS A 38 3.15 -3.00 0.90
N ALA A 39 3.29 -2.21 1.95
CA ALA A 39 4.51 -1.50 2.30
C ALA A 39 4.94 -1.92 3.71
N THR A 40 6.20 -2.33 3.85
CA THR A 40 6.88 -2.38 5.14
C THR A 40 7.57 -1.04 5.34
N LEU A 41 7.14 -0.30 6.37
CA LEU A 41 7.77 0.94 6.76
C LEU A 41 9.01 0.62 7.61
N LEU A 42 10.17 1.04 7.14
CA LEU A 42 11.44 0.83 7.81
C LEU A 42 11.86 2.07 8.60
N VAL A 43 12.74 1.87 9.59
CA VAL A 43 13.42 2.93 10.34
C VAL A 43 14.59 3.43 9.49
N ASP A 44 14.64 4.74 9.25
CA ASP A 44 15.72 5.45 8.53
C ASP A 44 16.07 4.91 7.12
N GLU A 45 15.21 4.06 6.56
CA GLU A 45 15.35 3.47 5.23
C GLU A 45 14.07 3.67 4.41
N PRO A 46 14.18 3.69 3.07
CA PRO A 46 13.01 3.68 2.20
C PRO A 46 12.11 2.48 2.49
N PRO A 47 10.77 2.63 2.38
CA PRO A 47 9.86 1.52 2.63
C PRO A 47 10.06 0.42 1.60
N SER A 48 10.01 -0.83 2.05
CA SER A 48 10.00 -2.00 1.16
C SER A 48 8.59 -2.20 0.61
N LEU A 49 8.44 -2.17 -0.72
CA LEU A 49 7.13 -2.19 -1.38
C LEU A 49 6.91 -3.51 -2.14
N TYR A 50 5.70 -4.02 -2.06
CA TYR A 50 5.21 -5.16 -2.82
C TYR A 50 3.85 -4.83 -3.44
N ILE A 51 3.72 -5.08 -4.76
CA ILE A 51 2.46 -4.89 -5.49
C ILE A 51 2.05 -6.25 -6.07
N GLU A 52 0.79 -6.61 -5.86
CA GLU A 52 0.20 -7.85 -6.35
C GLU A 52 -0.95 -7.51 -7.30
N VAL A 53 -0.79 -7.87 -8.59
CA VAL A 53 -1.85 -7.68 -9.58
C VAL A 53 -2.58 -9.01 -9.79
N PRO A 54 -3.89 -9.10 -9.47
CA PRO A 54 -4.63 -10.34 -9.64
C PRO A 54 -4.78 -10.71 -11.11
N LYS A 55 -4.28 -11.90 -11.49
CA LYS A 55 -4.28 -12.40 -12.88
C LYS A 55 -5.66 -12.49 -13.55
N THR A 56 -6.73 -12.51 -12.77
CA THR A 56 -8.12 -12.69 -13.24
C THR A 56 -9.01 -11.51 -12.88
N ALA A 57 -8.43 -10.34 -12.59
CA ALA A 57 -9.17 -9.11 -12.42
C ALA A 57 -9.91 -8.74 -13.72
N PRO A 58 -11.22 -8.46 -13.69
CA PRO A 58 -11.94 -7.91 -14.83
C PRO A 58 -11.32 -6.58 -15.27
N LEU A 59 -11.35 -6.29 -16.58
CA LEU A 59 -10.81 -5.05 -17.14
C LEU A 59 -11.43 -3.81 -16.46
N ASP A 60 -12.74 -3.83 -16.25
CA ASP A 60 -13.50 -2.76 -15.60
C ASP A 60 -13.07 -2.49 -14.14
N CYS A 61 -12.33 -3.42 -13.51
CA CYS A 61 -11.80 -3.24 -12.16
C CYS A 61 -10.38 -2.64 -12.15
N LEU A 62 -9.69 -2.58 -13.28
CA LEU A 62 -8.30 -2.11 -13.33
C LEU A 62 -8.20 -0.61 -13.03
N ASP A 63 -9.13 0.20 -13.50
CA ASP A 63 -9.14 1.65 -13.22
C ASP A 63 -9.33 1.91 -11.72
N ALA A 64 -10.29 1.23 -11.10
CA ALA A 64 -10.54 1.33 -9.66
C ALA A 64 -9.34 0.83 -8.83
N MET A 65 -8.66 -0.22 -9.29
CA MET A 65 -7.44 -0.72 -8.66
C MET A 65 -6.28 0.29 -8.80
N ALA A 66 -6.15 0.95 -9.96
CA ALA A 66 -5.14 1.99 -10.18
C ALA A 66 -5.38 3.20 -9.26
N GLU A 67 -6.62 3.66 -9.11
CA GLU A 67 -6.98 4.68 -8.13
C GLU A 67 -6.69 4.23 -6.69
N GLY A 68 -6.94 2.95 -6.39
CA GLY A 68 -6.54 2.34 -5.12
C GLY A 68 -5.04 2.40 -4.86
N LEU A 69 -4.22 2.10 -5.88
CA LEU A 69 -2.77 2.19 -5.79
C LEU A 69 -2.29 3.63 -5.60
N LYS A 70 -2.94 4.62 -6.24
CA LYS A 70 -2.64 6.04 -5.99
C LYS A 70 -2.89 6.43 -4.53
N ALA A 71 -4.04 6.01 -3.98
CA ALA A 71 -4.37 6.27 -2.59
C ALA A 71 -3.39 5.56 -1.63
N PHE A 72 -2.99 4.32 -1.94
CA PHE A 72 -1.94 3.60 -1.20
C PHE A 72 -0.61 4.36 -1.22
N THR A 73 -0.17 4.81 -2.40
CA THR A 73 1.06 5.61 -2.53
C THR A 73 0.98 6.90 -1.72
N ALA A 74 -0.16 7.59 -1.75
CA ALA A 74 -0.37 8.79 -0.93
C ALA A 74 -0.21 8.49 0.56
N LYS A 75 -0.80 7.38 1.05
CA LYS A 75 -0.69 7.00 2.47
C LYS A 75 0.73 6.60 2.87
N VAL A 76 1.45 5.88 2.01
CA VAL A 76 2.86 5.54 2.26
C VAL A 76 3.72 6.80 2.30
N ARG A 77 3.49 7.78 1.42
CA ARG A 77 4.21 9.06 1.42
C ARG A 77 3.90 9.92 2.64
N GLU A 78 2.66 9.92 3.10
CA GLU A 78 2.26 10.60 4.33
C GLU A 78 3.02 10.04 5.54
N LEU A 79 3.17 8.72 5.61
CA LEU A 79 3.81 8.04 6.73
C LEU A 79 5.34 7.97 6.60
N CYS A 80 5.86 8.10 5.38
CA CYS A 80 7.27 8.10 5.05
C CYS A 80 7.58 9.26 4.10
N PRO A 81 7.58 10.51 4.64
CA PRO A 81 8.02 11.64 3.84
C PRO A 81 9.48 11.38 3.47
N VAL A 82 9.74 11.23 2.17
CA VAL A 82 11.11 11.15 1.66
C VAL A 82 11.77 12.45 2.08
N SER A 83 12.73 12.39 3.01
CA SER A 83 13.66 13.49 3.25
C SER A 83 14.32 13.77 1.90
N ALA A 84 14.30 15.03 1.47
CA ALA A 84 14.63 15.49 0.12
C ALA A 84 16.09 15.23 -0.34
N ASP A 85 16.83 14.33 0.30
CA ASP A 85 18.27 14.07 0.08
C ASP A 85 18.55 12.73 -0.62
N GLN A 86 17.56 12.13 -1.29
CA GLN A 86 17.75 10.90 -2.08
C GLN A 86 17.44 11.11 -3.56
N GLU A 87 18.07 12.13 -4.16
CA GLU A 87 18.42 12.13 -5.59
C GLU A 87 19.95 12.19 -5.68
N ALA A 88 20.57 11.05 -5.98
CA ALA A 88 21.97 10.94 -6.38
C ALA A 88 22.06 9.96 -7.55
#